data_AF-A0AA44MQD5-F1
#
_entry.id   AF-A0AA44MQD5-F1
#
_cell.length_a   1.000
_cell.length_b   1.000
_cell.length_c   1.000
_cell.angle_alpha   90.00
_cell.angle_beta   90.00
_cell.angle_gamma   90.00
#
_symmetry.space_group_name_H-M   'P 1'
#
loop_
_entity.id
_entity.type
_entity.pdbx_description
1 polymer ?
#
loop_
_entity_poly.entity_id
_entity_poly.type
_entity_poly.pdbx_seq_one_letter_code
_entity_poly.pdbx_strand_id
1 'polypeptide(L)' 'ATGWVKDNGKWYYLASSGNMLRNTRTPDGYYVDGSGAWK' A
#
# COMPACT_ATOMS: atom_id res chain seq x y z
N ALA A 1 -7.74 -9.26 4.54
CA ALA A 1 -7.92 -8.03 3.74
C ALA A 1 -6.70 -7.86 2.86
N THR A 2 -6.88 -7.70 1.56
CA THR A 2 -5.81 -7.50 0.56
C THR A 2 -6.23 -6.34 -0.33
N GLY A 3 -5.27 -5.60 -0.88
CA GLY A 3 -5.51 -4.36 -1.62
C GLY A 3 -5.45 -3.12 -0.74
N TRP A 4 -6.13 -2.06 -1.17
CA TRP A 4 -6.08 -0.75 -0.52
C TRP A 4 -6.79 -0.72 0.83
N VAL A 5 -6.09 -0.22 1.83
CA VAL A 5 -6.58 0.03 3.19
C VAL A 5 -6.36 1.49 3.53
N LYS A 6 -7.41 2.16 4.01
CA LYS A 6 -7.30 3.52 4.50
C LYS A 6 -7.16 3.50 6.02
N ASP A 7 -6.07 4.03 6.53
CA ASP A 7 -5.83 4.21 7.96
C ASP A 7 -5.35 5.63 8.25
N ASN A 8 -5.96 6.26 9.25
CA ASN A 8 -5.69 7.64 9.66
C ASN A 8 -5.58 8.66 8.49
N GLY A 9 -6.44 8.53 7.47
CA GLY A 9 -6.45 9.42 6.30
C GLY A 9 -5.44 9.09 5.21
N LYS A 10 -4.54 8.12 5.41
CA LYS A 10 -3.57 7.64 4.43
C LYS A 10 -4.00 6.31 3.84
N TRP A 11 -3.57 6.04 2.61
CA TRP A 11 -3.83 4.78 1.92
C TRP A 11 -2.59 3.90 1.94
N TYR A 12 -2.78 2.62 2.21
CA TYR A 12 -1.73 1.60 2.25
C TYR A 12 -2.18 0.41 1.42
N TYR A 13 -1.24 -0.30 0.78
CA TYR A 13 -1.56 -1.47 -0.03
C TYR A 13 -1.10 -2.75 0.67
N LEU A 14 -2.04 -3.67 0.92
CA LEU A 14 -1.75 -5.01 1.44
C LEU A 14 -1.64 -6.01 0.28
N ALA A 15 -0.50 -6.67 0.16
CA ALA A 15 -0.32 -7.79 -0.75
C ALA A 15 -1.24 -8.96 -0.42
N SER A 16 -1.40 -9.90 -1.34
CA SER A 16 -2.19 -11.14 -1.13
C SER A 16 -1.69 -11.98 0.05
N SER A 17 -0.41 -11.85 0.40
CA SER A 17 0.20 -12.48 1.57
C SER A 17 -0.15 -11.80 2.91
N GLY A 18 -0.88 -10.69 2.89
CA GLY A 18 -1.19 -9.87 4.06
C GLY A 18 -0.10 -8.87 4.45
N ASN A 19 1.06 -8.91 3.78
CA ASN A 19 2.14 -7.95 4.00
C ASN A 19 1.83 -6.60 3.34
N MET A 20 2.16 -5.52 4.02
CA MET A 20 2.06 -4.17 3.45
C MET A 20 3.21 -3.92 2.47
N LEU A 21 2.89 -3.36 1.30
CA LEU A 21 3.88 -2.88 0.34
C LEU A 21 4.48 -1.55 0.84
N ARG A 22 5.79 -1.37 0.63
CA ARG A 22 6.50 -0.10 0.91
C ARG A 22 7.64 0.09 -0.09
N ASN A 23 7.92 1.34 -0.40
CA ASN A 23 9.00 1.75 -1.31
C ASN A 23 8.97 1.01 -2.66
N THR A 24 7.78 0.83 -3.21
CA THR A 24 7.55 0.02 -4.42
C THR A 24 6.30 0.50 -5.16
N ARG A 25 6.08 -0.03 -6.37
CA ARG A 25 4.83 0.15 -7.11
C ARG A 25 3.85 -0.98 -6.80
N THR A 26 2.60 -0.60 -6.56
CA THR A 26 1.47 -1.52 -6.44
C THR A 26 1.13 -2.11 -7.82
N PRO A 27 0.43 -3.27 -7.89
CA PRO A 27 0.08 -3.91 -9.16
C PRO A 27 -0.80 -3.06 -10.10
N ASP A 28 -1.54 -2.10 -9.53
CA ASP A 28 -2.36 -1.11 -10.24
C ASP A 28 -1.58 0.16 -10.64
N GLY A 29 -0.28 0.21 -10.34
CA GLY A 29 0.65 1.22 -10.87
C GLY A 29 0.93 2.41 -9.96
N TYR A 30 0.38 2.46 -8.75
CA TYR A 30 0.64 3.53 -7.78
C TYR A 30 1.93 3.29 -7.00
N TYR A 31 2.62 4.37 -6.65
CA TYR A 31 3.80 4.28 -5.81
C TYR A 31 3.42 4.42 -4.33
N VAL A 32 3.89 3.50 -3.50
CA VAL A 32 3.85 3.61 -2.05
C VAL A 32 5.24 3.94 -1.52
N ASP A 33 5.32 4.92 -0.63
CA ASP A 33 6.60 5.40 -0.10
C ASP A 33 7.21 4.45 0.95
N GLY A 34 8.31 4.84 1.57
CA GLY A 34 9.00 4.03 2.59
C GLY A 34 8.15 3.68 3.82
N SER A 35 7.09 4.46 4.10
CA SER A 35 6.11 4.19 5.14
C SER A 35 4.97 3.26 4.67
N GLY A 36 4.92 2.92 3.39
CA GLY A 36 3.83 2.18 2.76
C GLY A 36 2.63 3.05 2.39
N ALA A 37 2.70 4.36 2.67
CA ALA A 37 1.64 5.28 2.32
C ALA A 37 1.70 5.59 0.82
N TRP A 38 0.54 5.58 0.18
CA TRP A 38 0.37 6.09 -1.17
C TRP A 38 0.58 7.61 -1.21
N LYS A 39 1.24 8.06 -2.29
CA LYS A 39 1.49 9.47 -2.60
C LYS A 39 0.83 9.89 -3.91
#